data_AF-A0A7C0UPG4-F1
#
_entry.id   AF-A0A7C0UPG4-F1
#
_cell.length_a   1.000
_cell.length_b   1.000
_cell.length_c   1.000
_cell.angle_alpha   90.00
_cell.angle_beta   90.00
_cell.angle_gamma   90.00
#
_symmetry.space_group_name_H-M   'P 1'
#
loop_
_entity.id
_entity.type
_entity.pdbx_description
1 polymer ?
#
loop_
_entity_poly.entity_id
_entity_poly.type
_entity_poly.pdbx_seq_one_letter_code
_entity_poly.pdbx_strand_id
1 'polypeptide(L)'
;MKRVNLASVLAPRDKNQETEKLKRLFRKRKITVYLTGPITFVEEKQEYRKAIKEGLKQLSPKFKIRDPAERTSPLRTKVKLAKNRERKRISEEIIIGDLKEIAESDLLIAYIPRFSVGSPMEIFFAYRILQRPVLTVFTMRKPFPPPWLLGNSSIIFKTKRELFEFLKKGLEGKL
;
A
#
# COMPACT_ATOMS: atom_id res chain seq x y z
N MET A 1 -6.60 18.02 -13.29
CA MET A 1 -6.38 17.40 -11.96
C MET A 1 -7.59 17.75 -11.09
N LYS A 2 -8.39 16.78 -10.61
CA LYS A 2 -9.55 17.09 -9.76
C LYS A 2 -9.06 17.74 -8.46
N ARG A 3 -9.66 18.87 -8.05
CA ARG A 3 -9.33 19.51 -6.76
C ARG A 3 -9.60 18.51 -5.63
N VAL A 4 -8.62 18.32 -4.76
CA VAL A 4 -8.82 17.54 -3.53
C VAL A 4 -9.80 18.30 -2.66
N ASN A 5 -10.92 17.65 -2.30
CA ASN A 5 -11.91 18.24 -1.41
C ASN A 5 -11.44 18.02 0.05
N LEU A 6 -11.06 19.10 0.74
CA LEU A 6 -10.59 19.04 2.12
C LEU A 6 -11.63 18.40 3.06
N ALA A 7 -12.92 18.68 2.87
CA ALA A 7 -13.97 18.06 3.67
C ALA A 7 -13.96 16.52 3.53
N SER A 8 -13.67 16.01 2.32
CA SER A 8 -13.58 14.56 2.11
C SER A 8 -12.34 13.91 2.74
N VAL A 9 -11.25 14.68 2.89
CA VAL A 9 -10.01 14.22 3.54
C VAL A 9 -10.21 14.16 5.06
N LEU A 10 -10.88 15.16 5.63
CA LEU A 10 -11.13 15.29 7.06
C LEU A 10 -12.32 14.45 7.55
N ALA A 11 -13.19 13.99 6.66
CA ALA A 11 -14.36 13.20 7.02
C ALA A 11 -13.96 11.87 7.73
N PRO A 12 -14.66 11.51 8.82
CA PRO A 12 -14.63 10.15 9.36
C PRO A 12 -15.02 9.14 8.28
N ARG A 13 -14.47 7.93 8.38
CA ARG A 13 -14.73 6.86 7.41
C ARG A 13 -15.84 5.96 7.92
N ASP A 14 -16.88 5.84 7.11
CA ASP A 14 -17.99 4.92 7.34
C ASP A 14 -17.56 3.49 6.98
N LYS A 15 -17.68 2.57 7.95
CA LYS A 15 -17.33 1.16 7.77
C LYS A 15 -18.15 0.48 6.68
N ASN A 16 -19.44 0.82 6.55
CA ASN A 16 -20.30 0.24 5.52
C ASN A 16 -19.84 0.66 4.12
N GLN A 17 -19.46 1.93 3.96
CA GLN A 17 -18.89 2.42 2.70
C GLN A 17 -17.57 1.72 2.35
N GLU A 18 -16.72 1.45 3.34
CA GLU A 18 -15.46 0.71 3.12
C GLU A 18 -15.72 -0.75 2.71
N THR A 19 -16.67 -1.43 3.36
CA THR A 19 -17.09 -2.79 2.98
C THR A 19 -17.64 -2.83 1.54
N GLU A 20 -18.49 -1.87 1.15
CA GLU A 20 -19.02 -1.82 -0.21
C GLU A 20 -17.94 -1.49 -1.26
N LYS A 21 -16.97 -0.62 -0.93
CA LYS A 21 -15.80 -0.40 -1.78
C LYS A 21 -15.01 -1.68 -2.01
N LEU A 22 -14.81 -2.49 -0.96
CA LEU A 22 -14.12 -3.77 -1.05
C LEU A 22 -14.92 -4.78 -1.88
N LYS A 23 -16.24 -4.92 -1.66
CA LYS A 23 -17.09 -5.78 -2.51
C LYS A 23 -17.01 -5.38 -3.98
N ARG A 24 -17.09 -4.07 -4.29
CA ARG A 24 -16.95 -3.55 -5.65
C ARG A 24 -15.56 -3.82 -6.24
N LEU A 25 -14.51 -3.75 -5.42
CA LEU A 25 -13.15 -4.08 -5.81
C LEU A 25 -13.05 -5.54 -6.31
N PHE A 26 -13.57 -6.50 -5.56
CA PHE A 26 -13.49 -7.93 -5.91
C PHE A 26 -14.33 -8.33 -7.12
N ARG A 27 -15.37 -7.57 -7.45
CA ARG A 27 -16.16 -7.74 -8.69
C ARG A 27 -15.37 -7.36 -9.96
N LYS A 28 -14.26 -6.63 -9.85
CA LYS A 28 -13.46 -6.27 -11.03
C LYS A 28 -12.86 -7.50 -11.70
N ARG A 29 -12.73 -7.43 -13.04
CA ARG A 29 -12.00 -8.44 -13.83
C ARG A 29 -10.51 -8.46 -13.52
N LYS A 30 -9.95 -7.30 -13.18
CA LYS A 30 -8.54 -7.11 -12.84
C LYS A 30 -8.43 -6.12 -11.69
N ILE A 31 -7.52 -6.40 -10.76
CA ILE A 31 -7.28 -5.58 -9.58
C ILE A 31 -5.80 -5.21 -9.59
N THR A 32 -5.51 -3.92 -9.77
CA THR A 32 -4.15 -3.40 -9.67
C THR A 32 -3.81 -3.14 -8.21
N VAL A 33 -2.76 -3.76 -7.71
CA VAL A 33 -2.33 -3.71 -6.31
C VAL A 33 -1.00 -2.98 -6.20
N TYR A 34 -0.96 -1.90 -5.42
CA TYR A 34 0.30 -1.29 -5.01
C TYR A 34 0.80 -1.93 -3.72
N LEU A 35 2.02 -2.47 -3.73
CA LEU A 35 2.62 -3.11 -2.56
C LEU A 35 3.58 -2.14 -1.84
N THR A 36 3.16 -1.65 -0.68
CA THR A 36 4.02 -0.84 0.19
C THR A 36 4.56 -1.63 1.39
N GLY A 37 5.69 -1.17 1.88
CA GLY A 37 6.40 -1.67 3.05
C GLY A 37 7.78 -1.00 3.13
N PRO A 38 8.49 -1.13 4.25
CA PRO A 38 9.81 -0.53 4.40
C PRO A 38 10.78 -1.06 3.32
N ILE A 39 11.46 -0.14 2.63
CA ILE A 39 12.52 -0.42 1.65
C ILE A 39 13.86 0.03 2.24
N THR A 40 13.97 1.32 2.59
CA THR A 40 15.17 1.89 3.20
C THR A 40 15.48 1.21 4.54
N PHE A 41 16.75 0.85 4.75
CA PHE A 41 17.37 0.09 5.85
C PHE A 41 16.89 -1.36 6.04
N VAL A 42 16.19 -1.94 5.07
CA VAL A 42 15.80 -3.38 4.98
C VAL A 42 15.90 -3.86 3.53
N GLU A 43 16.74 -3.24 2.71
CA GLU A 43 16.90 -3.58 1.29
C GLU A 43 17.21 -5.06 1.09
N GLU A 44 17.92 -5.69 2.04
CA GLU A 44 18.29 -7.11 2.03
C GLU A 44 17.22 -8.04 2.64
N LYS A 45 16.15 -7.49 3.26
CA LYS A 45 15.09 -8.25 3.95
C LYS A 45 13.73 -8.04 3.27
N GLN A 46 13.70 -8.23 1.95
CA GLN A 46 12.50 -8.04 1.10
C GLN A 46 11.74 -9.35 0.81
N GLU A 47 12.07 -10.45 1.50
CA GLU A 47 11.38 -11.75 1.36
C GLU A 47 9.86 -11.64 1.55
N TYR A 48 9.41 -10.75 2.44
CA TYR A 48 7.99 -10.50 2.64
C TYR A 48 7.30 -10.01 1.37
N ARG A 49 7.97 -9.20 0.54
CA ARG A 49 7.42 -8.71 -0.73
C ARG A 49 7.25 -9.85 -1.71
N LYS A 50 8.26 -10.72 -1.81
CA LYS A 50 8.21 -11.92 -2.65
C LYS A 50 7.05 -12.83 -2.22
N ALA A 51 6.94 -13.13 -0.92
CA ALA A 51 5.87 -13.95 -0.37
C ALA A 51 4.47 -13.36 -0.62
N ILE A 52 4.30 -12.03 -0.47
CA ILE A 52 3.03 -11.37 -0.79
C ILE A 52 2.74 -11.45 -2.30
N LYS A 53 3.74 -11.20 -3.15
CA LYS A 53 3.58 -11.28 -4.61
C LYS A 53 3.18 -12.67 -5.07
N GLU A 54 3.86 -13.70 -4.58
CA GLU A 54 3.59 -15.09 -4.92
C GLU A 54 2.22 -15.52 -4.40
N GLY A 55 1.90 -15.21 -3.14
CA GLY A 55 0.59 -15.53 -2.57
C GLY A 55 -0.57 -14.86 -3.33
N LEU A 56 -0.43 -13.60 -3.75
CA LEU A 56 -1.43 -12.93 -4.59
C LEU A 56 -1.58 -13.59 -5.96
N LYS A 57 -0.46 -13.93 -6.62
CA LYS A 57 -0.47 -14.63 -7.91
C LYS A 57 -1.14 -16.01 -7.81
N GLN A 58 -0.85 -16.76 -6.76
CA GLN A 58 -1.45 -18.07 -6.48
C GLN A 58 -2.95 -17.95 -6.16
N LEU A 59 -3.34 -16.91 -5.44
CA LEU A 59 -4.72 -16.71 -5.05
C LEU A 59 -5.63 -16.39 -6.24
N SER A 60 -5.16 -15.56 -7.19
CA SER A 60 -5.92 -15.27 -8.40
C SER A 60 -5.08 -14.57 -9.48
N PRO A 61 -5.24 -14.92 -10.77
CA PRO A 61 -4.65 -14.17 -11.88
C PRO A 61 -5.22 -12.75 -12.03
N LYS A 62 -6.29 -12.40 -11.29
CA LYS A 62 -6.88 -11.06 -11.29
C LYS A 62 -5.94 -9.99 -10.73
N PHE A 63 -5.00 -10.35 -9.86
CA PHE A 63 -4.12 -9.39 -9.22
C PHE A 63 -2.94 -9.00 -10.13
N LYS A 64 -2.88 -7.72 -10.53
CA LYS A 64 -1.71 -7.12 -11.16
C LYS A 64 -0.94 -6.32 -10.12
N ILE A 65 0.28 -6.73 -9.81
CA ILE A 65 1.04 -6.14 -8.71
C ILE A 65 2.01 -5.09 -9.23
N ARG A 66 2.06 -3.94 -8.56
CA ARG A 66 3.05 -2.88 -8.73
C ARG A 66 3.90 -2.84 -7.46
N ASP A 67 5.18 -3.15 -7.61
CA ASP A 67 6.15 -3.18 -6.51
C ASP A 67 7.18 -2.05 -6.71
N PRO A 68 7.08 -0.94 -5.97
CA PRO A 68 7.98 0.20 -6.14
C PRO A 68 9.44 -0.16 -5.84
N ALA A 69 9.71 -1.21 -5.06
CA ALA A 69 11.09 -1.63 -4.79
C ALA A 69 11.84 -2.05 -6.06
N GLU A 70 11.13 -2.69 -7.00
CA GLU A 70 11.72 -3.14 -8.27
C GLU A 70 12.08 -1.94 -9.17
N ARG A 71 11.17 -0.97 -9.28
CA ARG A 71 11.38 0.25 -10.08
C ARG A 71 12.43 1.18 -9.48
N THR A 72 12.38 1.38 -8.16
CA THR A 72 13.16 2.45 -7.50
C THR A 72 14.58 2.03 -7.15
N SER A 73 14.93 0.75 -7.24
CA SER A 73 16.27 0.26 -6.87
C SER A 73 17.41 1.03 -7.56
N PRO A 74 17.42 1.23 -8.90
CA PRO A 74 18.48 1.99 -9.57
C PRO A 74 18.52 3.47 -9.13
N LEU A 75 17.35 4.09 -8.95
CA LEU A 75 17.23 5.50 -8.53
C LEU A 75 17.71 5.70 -7.09
N ARG A 76 17.43 4.75 -6.20
CA ARG A 76 17.86 4.80 -4.79
C ARG A 76 19.38 4.73 -4.67
N THR A 77 20.06 3.96 -5.52
CA THR A 77 21.53 3.97 -5.60
C THR A 77 22.03 5.35 -6.02
N LYS A 78 21.42 5.98 -7.02
CA LYS A 78 21.77 7.35 -7.44
C LYS A 78 21.56 8.38 -6.31
N VAL A 79 20.47 8.29 -5.55
CA VAL A 79 20.22 9.18 -4.38
C VAL A 79 21.34 9.10 -3.35
N LYS A 80 21.86 7.88 -3.06
CA LYS A 80 22.95 7.68 -2.09
C LYS A 80 24.24 8.37 -2.54
N LEU A 81 24.53 8.37 -3.84
CA LEU A 81 25.75 8.95 -4.42
C LEU A 81 25.63 10.46 -4.71
N ALA A 82 24.42 10.94 -4.99
CA ALA A 82 24.17 12.33 -5.34
C ALA A 82 24.36 13.30 -4.16
N LYS A 83 24.73 14.56 -4.47
CA LYS A 83 24.88 15.66 -3.50
C LYS A 83 23.78 16.71 -3.67
N ASN A 84 23.40 17.36 -2.58
CA ASN A 84 22.58 18.58 -2.53
C ASN A 84 21.33 18.53 -3.45
N ARG A 85 21.27 19.42 -4.45
CA ARG A 85 20.11 19.63 -5.33
C ARG A 85 19.78 18.40 -6.17
N GLU A 86 20.77 17.65 -6.62
CA GLU A 86 20.57 16.44 -7.41
C GLU A 86 19.90 15.35 -6.59
N ARG A 87 20.35 15.16 -5.33
CA ARG A 87 19.72 14.23 -4.39
C ARG A 87 18.24 14.54 -4.19
N LYS A 88 17.89 15.82 -4.05
CA LYS A 88 16.50 16.27 -3.92
C LYS A 88 15.68 15.94 -5.17
N ARG A 89 16.20 16.27 -6.36
CA ARG A 89 15.52 16.00 -7.65
C ARG A 89 15.22 14.51 -7.86
N ILE A 90 16.20 13.64 -7.61
CA ILE A 90 16.00 12.19 -7.77
C ILE A 90 15.01 11.66 -6.71
N SER A 91 15.06 12.20 -5.50
CA SER A 91 14.09 11.85 -4.45
C SER A 91 12.67 12.25 -4.83
N GLU A 92 12.48 13.43 -5.41
CA GLU A 92 11.19 13.88 -5.96
C GLU A 92 10.71 12.98 -7.11
N GLU A 93 11.60 12.53 -7.99
CA GLU A 93 11.27 11.58 -9.06
C GLU A 93 10.78 10.24 -8.51
N ILE A 94 11.43 9.70 -7.47
CA ILE A 94 10.99 8.49 -6.78
C ILE A 94 9.58 8.69 -6.22
N ILE A 95 9.37 9.76 -5.45
CA ILE A 95 8.09 10.07 -4.78
C ILE A 95 6.98 10.25 -5.80
N ILE A 96 7.19 11.06 -6.84
CA ILE A 96 6.18 11.30 -7.88
C ILE A 96 5.84 10.00 -8.62
N GLY A 97 6.84 9.14 -8.88
CA GLY A 97 6.62 7.83 -9.46
C GLY A 97 5.73 6.94 -8.58
N ASP A 98 6.02 6.87 -7.28
CA ASP A 98 5.24 6.10 -6.31
C ASP A 98 3.80 6.61 -6.22
N LEU A 99 3.61 7.94 -6.12
CA LEU A 99 2.27 8.55 -6.09
C LEU A 99 1.45 8.28 -7.36
N LYS A 100 2.08 8.30 -8.55
CA LYS A 100 1.42 7.94 -9.81
C LYS A 100 0.97 6.49 -9.83
N GLU A 101 1.82 5.56 -9.40
CA GLU A 101 1.46 4.15 -9.33
C GLU A 101 0.34 3.86 -8.33
N ILE A 102 0.32 4.55 -7.19
CA ILE A 102 -0.78 4.47 -6.22
C ILE A 102 -2.08 5.01 -6.84
N ALA A 103 -2.03 6.13 -7.55
CA ALA A 103 -3.21 6.74 -8.18
C ALA A 103 -3.87 5.80 -9.21
N GLU A 104 -3.05 5.05 -9.95
CA GLU A 104 -3.48 4.07 -10.94
C GLU A 104 -3.82 2.69 -10.35
N SER A 105 -3.61 2.50 -9.05
CA SER A 105 -3.92 1.25 -8.35
C SER A 105 -5.34 1.24 -7.81
N ASP A 106 -5.93 0.06 -7.76
CA ASP A 106 -7.27 -0.17 -7.23
C ASP A 106 -7.26 -0.46 -5.73
N LEU A 107 -6.14 -1.02 -5.25
CA LEU A 107 -5.92 -1.48 -3.89
C LEU A 107 -4.47 -1.16 -3.48
N LEU A 108 -4.27 -0.75 -2.23
CA LEU A 108 -2.95 -0.73 -1.62
C LEU A 108 -2.86 -1.81 -0.53
N ILE A 109 -1.82 -2.62 -0.60
CA ILE A 109 -1.46 -3.60 0.45
C ILE A 109 -0.18 -3.12 1.12
N ALA A 110 -0.25 -2.91 2.43
CA ALA A 110 0.88 -2.47 3.24
C ALA A 110 1.37 -3.61 4.14
N TYR A 111 2.68 -3.91 4.12
CA TYR A 111 3.31 -4.80 5.09
C TYR A 111 4.26 -4.02 5.99
N ILE A 112 3.96 -3.93 7.27
CA ILE A 112 4.64 -3.06 8.25
C ILE A 112 5.26 -3.93 9.36
N PRO A 113 6.46 -4.48 9.14
CA PRO A 113 7.23 -5.21 10.14
C PRO A 113 8.04 -4.28 11.05
N ARG A 114 8.19 -3.01 10.64
CA ARG A 114 8.81 -1.90 11.36
C ARG A 114 8.38 -0.57 10.73
N PHE A 115 8.62 0.53 11.42
CA PHE A 115 8.33 1.86 10.87
C PHE A 115 9.29 2.27 9.74
N SER A 116 8.75 3.04 8.80
CA SER A 116 9.50 3.78 7.79
C SER A 116 8.79 5.12 7.55
N VAL A 117 9.48 6.07 6.92
CA VAL A 117 8.88 7.37 6.57
C VAL A 117 7.96 7.24 5.34
N GLY A 118 8.33 6.41 4.36
CA GLY A 118 7.60 6.31 3.09
C GLY A 118 6.23 5.66 3.22
N SER A 119 6.15 4.49 3.85
CA SER A 119 4.90 3.71 3.87
C SER A 119 3.70 4.42 4.50
N PRO A 120 3.83 5.14 5.64
CA PRO A 120 2.72 5.93 6.18
C PRO A 120 2.23 7.03 5.23
N MET A 121 3.13 7.67 4.48
CA MET A 121 2.78 8.71 3.51
C MET A 121 2.00 8.13 2.33
N GLU A 122 2.42 6.97 1.84
CA GLU A 122 1.73 6.24 0.77
C GLU A 122 0.35 5.75 1.22
N ILE A 123 0.25 5.21 2.43
CA ILE A 123 -1.01 4.80 3.06
C ILE A 123 -1.97 5.98 3.18
N PHE A 124 -1.49 7.11 3.70
CA PHE A 124 -2.30 8.33 3.81
C PHE A 124 -2.78 8.82 2.44
N PHE A 125 -1.89 8.87 1.44
CA PHE A 125 -2.25 9.30 0.09
C PHE A 125 -3.31 8.38 -0.54
N ALA A 126 -3.13 7.06 -0.45
CA ALA A 126 -4.10 6.10 -0.97
C ALA A 126 -5.46 6.22 -0.25
N TYR A 127 -5.45 6.23 1.08
CA TYR A 127 -6.66 6.13 1.88
C TYR A 127 -7.43 7.45 1.99
N ARG A 128 -6.74 8.56 2.28
CA ARG A 128 -7.38 9.86 2.52
C ARG A 128 -7.57 10.67 1.26
N ILE A 129 -6.55 10.72 0.40
CA ILE A 129 -6.59 11.57 -0.80
C ILE A 129 -7.32 10.87 -1.93
N LEU A 130 -6.95 9.63 -2.23
CA LEU A 130 -7.51 8.88 -3.36
C LEU A 130 -8.73 8.02 -2.99
N GLN A 131 -9.01 7.87 -1.70
CA GLN A 131 -10.11 7.07 -1.16
C GLN A 131 -10.10 5.60 -1.63
N ARG A 132 -8.90 5.05 -1.84
CA ARG A 132 -8.68 3.65 -2.19
C ARG A 132 -8.73 2.77 -0.95
N PRO A 133 -9.23 1.52 -1.07
CA PRO A 133 -9.08 0.54 -0.01
C PRO A 133 -7.61 0.32 0.35
N VAL A 134 -7.32 0.21 1.64
CA VAL A 134 -5.98 -0.08 2.17
C VAL A 134 -6.05 -1.29 3.10
N LEU A 135 -5.31 -2.33 2.78
CA LEU A 135 -5.18 -3.53 3.60
C LEU A 135 -3.78 -3.57 4.21
N THR A 136 -3.71 -3.50 5.54
CA THR A 136 -2.44 -3.40 6.24
C THR A 136 -2.16 -4.68 7.01
N VAL A 137 -0.96 -5.23 6.89
CA VAL A 137 -0.44 -6.30 7.73
C VAL A 137 0.58 -5.68 8.68
N PHE A 138 0.27 -5.62 9.97
CA PHE A 138 1.10 -5.02 11.00
C PHE A 138 1.69 -6.11 11.88
N THR A 139 3.01 -6.36 11.76
CA THR A 139 3.70 -7.47 12.45
C THR A 139 4.76 -7.01 13.44
N MET A 140 4.76 -5.72 13.80
CA MET A 140 5.70 -5.20 14.80
C MET A 140 5.42 -5.81 16.17
N ARG A 141 6.48 -6.01 16.97
CA ARG A 141 6.38 -6.35 18.41
C ARG A 141 5.93 -5.13 19.22
N LYS A 142 4.69 -4.69 18.98
CA LYS A 142 4.00 -3.63 19.72
C LYS A 142 2.58 -4.10 20.01
N PRO A 143 1.97 -3.69 21.14
CA PRO A 143 0.66 -4.19 21.55
C PRO A 143 -0.47 -3.80 20.58
N PHE A 144 -0.33 -2.67 19.88
CA PHE A 144 -1.32 -2.19 18.91
C PHE A 144 -0.67 -1.35 17.79
N PRO A 145 -1.30 -1.26 16.60
CA PRO A 145 -0.88 -0.34 15.54
C PRO A 145 -1.07 1.12 15.96
N PRO A 146 -0.19 2.05 15.55
CA PRO A 146 -0.35 3.46 15.89
C PRO A 146 -1.63 4.06 15.29
N PRO A 147 -2.15 5.17 15.86
CA PRO A 147 -3.37 5.84 15.39
C PRO A 147 -3.37 6.16 13.89
N TRP A 148 -2.21 6.53 13.34
CA TRP A 148 -2.07 6.81 11.90
C TRP A 148 -2.29 5.59 11.01
N LEU A 149 -2.01 4.37 11.48
CA LEU A 149 -2.35 3.15 10.73
C LEU A 149 -3.82 2.78 10.96
N LEU A 150 -4.29 2.84 12.21
CA LEU A 150 -5.69 2.55 12.57
C LEU A 150 -6.67 3.44 11.80
N GLY A 151 -6.38 4.73 11.71
CA GLY A 151 -7.23 5.70 11.03
C GLY A 151 -7.06 5.74 9.52
N ASN A 152 -6.05 5.09 8.93
CA ASN A 152 -5.80 5.15 7.48
C ASN A 152 -5.72 3.78 6.80
N SER A 153 -6.29 2.76 7.43
CA SER A 153 -6.44 1.43 6.85
C SER A 153 -7.91 1.05 6.78
N SER A 154 -8.33 0.38 5.71
CA SER A 154 -9.66 -0.24 5.66
C SER A 154 -9.72 -1.42 6.62
N ILE A 155 -8.67 -2.26 6.64
CA ILE A 155 -8.53 -3.41 7.55
C ILE A 155 -7.06 -3.56 7.95
N ILE A 156 -6.82 -3.96 9.21
CA ILE A 156 -5.48 -4.32 9.71
C ILE A 156 -5.47 -5.79 10.15
N PHE A 157 -4.47 -6.51 9.66
CA PHE A 157 -4.19 -7.91 9.96
C PHE A 157 -2.91 -8.02 10.79
N LYS A 158 -2.83 -9.06 11.63
CA LYS A 158 -1.62 -9.40 12.38
C LYS A 158 -0.67 -10.29 11.56
N THR A 159 -1.20 -11.00 10.56
CA THR A 159 -0.42 -11.94 9.76
C THR A 159 -0.73 -11.85 8.26
N LYS A 160 0.20 -12.31 7.41
CA LYS A 160 -0.05 -12.47 5.97
C LYS A 160 -1.15 -13.49 5.68
N ARG A 161 -1.27 -14.51 6.53
CA ARG A 161 -2.29 -15.55 6.40
C ARG A 161 -3.70 -14.96 6.51
N GLU A 162 -3.94 -14.14 7.53
CA GLU A 162 -5.23 -13.44 7.71
C GLU A 162 -5.56 -12.56 6.49
N LEU A 163 -4.57 -11.84 5.95
CA LEU A 163 -4.73 -11.07 4.72
C LEU A 163 -5.19 -11.97 3.56
N PHE A 164 -4.51 -13.11 3.32
CA PHE A 164 -4.86 -13.99 2.21
C PHE A 164 -6.22 -14.67 2.40
N GLU A 165 -6.57 -15.07 3.61
CA GLU A 165 -7.90 -15.62 3.93
C GLU A 165 -8.99 -14.58 3.66
N PHE A 166 -8.76 -13.32 4.03
CA PHE A 166 -9.67 -12.22 3.72
C PHE A 166 -9.82 -12.01 2.21
N LEU A 167 -8.72 -11.93 1.47
CA LEU A 167 -8.74 -11.76 0.02
C LEU A 167 -9.46 -12.94 -0.68
N LYS A 168 -9.26 -14.18 -0.19
CA LYS A 168 -9.95 -15.37 -0.69
C LYS A 168 -11.47 -15.24 -0.54
N LYS A 169 -11.94 -14.89 0.67
CA LYS A 169 -13.37 -14.63 0.93
C LYS A 169 -13.93 -13.53 0.01
N GLY A 170 -13.15 -12.47 -0.22
CA GLY A 170 -13.50 -11.41 -1.18
C GLY A 170 -13.71 -11.90 -2.60
N LEU A 171 -12.80 -12.73 -3.10
CA LEU A 171 -12.92 -13.33 -4.44
C LEU A 171 -14.10 -14.29 -4.56
N GLU A 172 -14.45 -14.98 -3.47
CA GLU A 172 -15.62 -15.88 -3.38
C GLU A 172 -16.94 -15.12 -3.14
N GLY A 173 -16.92 -13.80 -3.00
CA GLY A 173 -18.12 -12.98 -2.76
C GLY A 173 -18.68 -13.07 -1.33
N LYS A 174 -17.86 -13.48 -0.35
CA LYS A 174 -18.26 -13.75 1.04
C LYS A 174 -17.80 -12.65 2.03
N LEU A 175 -17.91 -11.39 1.62
CA LEU A 175 -17.56 -10.21 2.44
C LEU A 175 -18.79 -9.51 3.01
#